data_AF-A0A2E6LIU6-F1
#
_entry.id   AF-A0A2E6LIU6-F1
#
_cell.length_a   1.000
_cell.length_b   1.000
_cell.length_c   1.000
_cell.angle_alpha   90.00
_cell.angle_beta   90.00
_cell.angle_gamma   90.00
#
_symmetry.space_group_name_H-M   'P 1'
#
loop_
_entity.id
_entity.type
_entity.pdbx_description
1 polymer ?
#
loop_
_entity_poly.entity_id
_entity_poly.type
_entity_poly.pdbx_seq_one_letter_code
_entity_poly.pdbx_strand_id
1 'polypeptide(L)'
;MKDILLIILILWGIPSTYFRSKFRKIVYQTNDWKINIKPLFKKELEGLFSNIFPDNKEYIKIRNYYRIYLFIYIILFLIYYSLK
;
A
#
# COMPACT_ATOMS: atom_id res chain seq x y z
N MET A 1 -24.51 -4.53 -9.11
CA MET A 1 -23.78 -3.38 -8.50
C MET A 1 -22.61 -3.86 -7.64
N LYS A 2 -22.82 -4.85 -6.77
CA LYS A 2 -21.78 -5.52 -5.99
C LYS A 2 -20.64 -6.10 -6.85
N ASP A 3 -20.96 -6.77 -7.96
CA ASP A 3 -19.94 -7.36 -8.86
C ASP A 3 -19.07 -6.28 -9.54
N ILE A 4 -19.68 -5.17 -9.96
CA ILE A 4 -18.97 -4.03 -10.54
C ILE A 4 -17.99 -3.45 -9.50
N LEU A 5 -18.44 -3.30 -8.25
CA LEU A 5 -17.60 -2.79 -7.19
C LEU A 5 -16.48 -3.77 -6.82
N LEU A 6 -16.73 -5.09 -6.88
CA LEU A 6 -15.69 -6.11 -6.72
C LEU A 6 -14.63 -5.99 -7.82
N ILE A 7 -15.04 -5.81 -9.08
CA ILE A 7 -14.12 -5.59 -10.20
C ILE A 7 -13.30 -4.31 -9.96
N ILE A 8 -13.93 -3.22 -9.54
CA ILE A 8 -13.23 -1.96 -9.19
C ILE A 8 -12.22 -2.22 -8.08
N LEU A 9 -12.58 -2.98 -7.05
CA LEU A 9 -11.70 -3.29 -5.93
C LEU A 9 -10.49 -4.14 -6.34
N ILE A 10 -10.67 -5.08 -7.26
CA ILE A 10 -9.59 -5.88 -7.85
C ILE A 10 -8.67 -5.00 -8.72
N LEU A 11 -9.24 -4.17 -9.59
CA LEU A 11 -8.48 -3.26 -10.46
C LEU A 11 -7.72 -2.21 -9.63
N TRP A 12 -8.36 -1.69 -8.60
CA TRP A 12 -7.74 -0.85 -7.57
C TRP A 12 -6.80 -1.66 -6.66
N GLY A 13 -6.71 -2.97 -6.76
CA GLY A 13 -5.63 -3.72 -6.11
C GLY A 13 -4.31 -3.54 -6.85
N ILE A 14 -4.34 -3.35 -8.17
CA ILE A 14 -3.17 -3.47 -9.05
C ILE A 14 -2.18 -2.32 -8.86
N PRO A 15 -2.56 -1.02 -9.00
CA PRO A 15 -1.62 0.07 -8.75
C PRO A 15 -1.07 0.10 -7.31
N SER A 16 -1.80 -0.47 -6.33
CA SER A 16 -1.32 -0.62 -4.96
C SER A 16 0.01 -1.37 -4.88
N THR A 17 0.20 -2.37 -5.74
CA THR A 17 1.38 -3.23 -5.76
C THR A 17 2.64 -2.44 -6.16
N TYR A 18 2.50 -1.46 -7.04
CA TYR A 18 3.59 -0.56 -7.43
C TYR A 18 4.06 0.30 -6.25
N PHE A 19 3.13 0.98 -5.58
CA PHE A 19 3.46 1.81 -4.42
C PHE A 19 3.99 0.98 -3.26
N ARG A 20 3.38 -0.18 -2.99
CA ARG A 20 3.85 -1.15 -1.99
C ARG A 20 5.27 -1.60 -2.28
N SER A 21 5.59 -1.95 -3.52
CA SER A 21 6.92 -2.43 -3.91
C SER A 21 7.99 -1.36 -3.70
N LYS A 22 7.73 -0.13 -4.15
CA LYS A 22 8.63 1.00 -3.91
C LYS A 22 8.80 1.29 -2.42
N PHE A 23 7.72 1.29 -1.66
CA PHE A 23 7.74 1.50 -0.23
C PHE A 23 8.60 0.43 0.48
N ARG A 24 8.39 -0.86 0.18
CA ARG A 24 9.17 -1.96 0.74
C ARG A 24 10.66 -1.85 0.41
N LYS A 25 11.00 -1.55 -0.85
CA LYS A 25 12.40 -1.38 -1.24
C LYS A 25 13.12 -0.30 -0.40
N ILE A 26 12.45 0.82 -0.15
CA ILE A 26 12.99 1.90 0.70
C ILE A 26 13.06 1.47 2.16
N VAL A 27 11.98 0.92 2.72
CA VAL A 27 11.87 0.54 4.14
C VAL A 27 12.87 -0.55 4.52
N TYR A 28 13.11 -1.51 3.63
CA TYR A 28 14.08 -2.58 3.84
C TYR A 28 15.46 -2.27 3.24
N GLN A 29 15.67 -1.05 2.72
CA GLN A 29 16.93 -0.59 2.13
C GLN A 29 17.52 -1.61 1.14
N THR A 30 16.68 -2.08 0.21
CA THR A 30 17.05 -3.09 -0.77
C THR A 30 16.48 -2.77 -2.13
N ASN A 31 17.21 -3.12 -3.18
CA ASN A 31 16.74 -3.04 -4.56
C ASN A 31 16.14 -4.36 -5.07
N ASP A 32 16.30 -5.44 -4.30
CA ASP A 32 15.86 -6.79 -4.67
C ASP A 32 14.33 -6.87 -4.77
N TRP A 33 13.83 -7.35 -5.91
CA TRP A 33 12.40 -7.55 -6.15
C TRP A 33 11.80 -8.63 -5.24
N LYS A 34 12.61 -9.59 -4.76
CA LYS A 34 12.19 -10.66 -3.85
C LYS A 34 11.59 -10.12 -2.56
N ILE A 35 11.91 -8.87 -2.18
CA ILE A 35 11.30 -8.23 -1.01
C ILE A 35 9.78 -8.23 -1.09
N ASN A 36 9.17 -8.23 -2.27
CA ASN A 36 7.72 -8.22 -2.44
C ASN A 36 7.03 -9.54 -2.09
N ILE A 37 7.77 -10.66 -2.13
CA ILE A 37 7.25 -11.99 -1.81
C ILE A 37 7.50 -12.36 -0.34
N LYS A 38 8.55 -11.79 0.28
CA LYS A 38 8.88 -12.09 1.68
C LYS A 38 7.73 -11.70 2.63
N PRO A 39 7.33 -12.56 3.59
CA PRO A 39 6.27 -12.26 4.55
C PRO A 39 6.78 -11.40 5.73
N LEU A 40 7.51 -10.33 5.42
CA LEU A 40 7.93 -9.33 6.40
C LEU A 40 6.88 -8.23 6.45
N PHE A 41 6.53 -7.76 7.65
CA PHE A 41 5.50 -6.74 7.86
C PHE A 41 5.84 -5.70 8.94
N LYS A 42 6.66 -6.05 9.94
CA LYS A 42 6.94 -5.17 11.10
C LYS A 42 7.47 -3.78 10.67
N LYS A 43 8.53 -3.75 9.85
CA LYS A 43 9.09 -2.49 9.35
C LYS A 43 8.14 -1.71 8.46
N GLU A 44 7.26 -2.40 7.71
CA GLU A 44 6.24 -1.73 6.92
C GLU A 44 5.20 -1.04 7.78
N LEU A 45 4.74 -1.68 8.85
CA LEU A 45 3.82 -1.05 9.81
C LEU A 45 4.50 0.15 10.49
N GLU A 46 5.74 0.01 10.93
CA GLU A 46 6.51 1.13 11.48
C GLU A 46 6.68 2.26 10.46
N GLY A 47 6.99 1.97 9.20
CA GLY A 47 7.08 3.00 8.15
C GLY A 47 5.72 3.58 7.74
N LEU A 48 4.64 2.80 7.84
CA LEU A 48 3.29 3.22 7.48
C LEU A 48 2.64 4.04 8.58
N PHE A 49 2.98 3.87 9.86
CA PHE A 49 2.38 4.62 10.96
C PHE A 49 3.33 5.61 11.61
N SER A 50 4.64 5.43 11.45
CA SER A 50 5.70 6.31 11.95
C SER A 50 6.59 6.84 10.83
N ASN A 51 7.41 7.85 11.14
CA ASN A 51 8.35 8.45 10.20
C ASN A 51 9.78 7.97 10.44
N ILE A 52 10.10 6.75 10.00
CA ILE A 52 11.44 6.15 10.22
C ILE A 52 12.57 6.78 9.39
N PHE A 53 12.26 7.57 8.34
CA PHE A 53 13.23 8.30 7.53
C PHE A 53 12.77 9.74 7.26
N PRO A 54 12.81 10.65 8.27
CA PRO A 54 12.25 11.99 8.15
C PRO A 54 12.93 12.88 7.10
N ASP A 55 14.21 12.66 6.82
CA ASP A 55 14.98 13.48 5.87
C ASP A 55 14.89 12.96 4.42
N ASN A 56 14.33 11.76 4.22
CA ASN A 56 14.19 11.17 2.91
C ASN A 56 12.88 11.64 2.23
N LYS A 57 13.00 12.64 1.35
CA LYS A 57 11.87 13.21 0.60
C LYS A 57 11.17 12.17 -0.29
N GLU A 58 11.93 11.25 -0.89
CA GLU A 58 11.36 10.20 -1.75
C GLU A 58 10.52 9.22 -0.92
N TYR A 59 11.04 8.80 0.24
CA TYR A 59 10.32 7.97 1.21
C TYR A 59 9.01 8.62 1.63
N ILE A 60 9.04 9.90 2.04
CA ILE A 60 7.84 10.62 2.48
C ILE A 60 6.80 10.66 1.36
N LYS A 61 7.22 10.98 0.14
CA LYS A 61 6.34 11.03 -1.04
C LYS A 61 5.68 9.66 -1.30
N ILE A 62 6.48 8.59 -1.36
CA ILE A 62 5.97 7.23 -1.64
C ILE A 62 5.08 6.74 -0.51
N ARG A 63 5.46 6.95 0.76
CA ARG A 63 4.63 6.61 1.93
C ARG A 63 3.28 7.29 1.86
N ASN A 64 3.24 8.59 1.57
CA ASN A 64 1.98 9.33 1.53
C ASN A 64 1.07 8.86 0.39
N TYR A 65 1.62 8.62 -0.81
CA TYR A 65 0.84 8.00 -1.89
C TYR A 65 0.32 6.63 -1.51
N TYR A 66 1.16 5.79 -0.89
CA TYR A 66 0.76 4.46 -0.48
C TYR A 66 -0.35 4.50 0.59
N ARG A 67 -0.26 5.40 1.57
CA ARG A 67 -1.31 5.64 2.58
C ARG A 67 -2.62 6.09 1.95
N ILE A 68 -2.61 7.06 1.03
CA ILE A 68 -3.81 7.52 0.32
C ILE A 68 -4.44 6.35 -0.44
N TYR A 69 -3.62 5.55 -1.11
CA TYR A 69 -4.07 4.41 -1.87
C TYR A 69 -4.75 3.37 -0.99
N LEU A 70 -4.13 3.02 0.15
CA LEU A 70 -4.69 2.13 1.15
C LEU A 70 -5.98 2.68 1.74
N PHE A 71 -6.05 3.99 2.01
CA PHE A 71 -7.25 4.63 2.54
C PHE A 71 -8.43 4.52 1.57
N ILE A 72 -8.23 4.80 0.29
CA ILE A 72 -9.26 4.63 -0.75
C ILE A 72 -9.67 3.16 -0.85
N TYR A 73 -8.70 2.24 -0.83
CA TYR A 73 -8.97 0.80 -0.87
C TYR A 73 -9.87 0.37 0.30
N ILE A 74 -9.61 0.85 1.51
CA ILE A 74 -10.43 0.56 2.71
C ILE A 74 -11.84 1.13 2.54
N ILE A 75 -12.00 2.36 2.03
CA ILE A 75 -13.33 2.93 1.76
C ILE A 75 -14.12 2.08 0.76
N LEU A 76 -13.50 1.73 -0.37
CA LEU A 76 -14.13 0.88 -1.39
C LEU A 76 -14.52 -0.49 -0.82
N PHE A 77 -13.66 -1.07 0.01
CA PHE A 77 -13.93 -2.33 0.69
C PHE A 77 -15.11 -2.23 1.67
N LEU A 78 -15.18 -1.16 2.47
CA LEU A 78 -16.29 -0.93 3.40
C LEU A 78 -17.62 -0.72 2.68
N ILE A 79 -17.62 0.01 1.55
CA ILE A 79 -18.80 0.16 0.69
C ILE A 79 -19.20 -1.19 0.11
N TYR A 80 -18.24 -1.99 -0.37
CA TYR A 80 -18.53 -3.33 -0.88
C TYR A 80 -19.12 -4.25 0.18
N TYR A 81 -18.57 -4.21 1.39
CA TYR A 81 -19.03 -5.02 2.51
C TYR A 81 -20.42 -4.63 2.99
N SER A 82 -20.77 -3.33 2.95
CA SER A 82 -22.09 -2.85 3.36
C SER A 82 -23.18 -3.15 2.33
N LEU A 83 -22.82 -3.34 1.05
CA LEU A 83 -23.71 -3.85 0.03
C LEU A 83 -23.93 -5.36 0.26
N LYS A 84 -25.08 -5.72 0.85
CA LYS A 84 -25.54 -7.11 0.96
C LYS A 84 -25.52 -7.81 -0.40
#